data_AF-A0A6M3LCG0-F1
#
_entry.id   AF-A0A6M3LCG0-F1
#
_cell.length_a   1.000
_cell.length_b   1.000
_cell.length_c   1.000
_cell.angle_alpha   90.00
_cell.angle_beta   90.00
_cell.angle_gamma   90.00
#
_symmetry.space_group_name_H-M   'P 1'
#
loop_
_entity.id
_entity.type
_entity.pdbx_description
1 polymer ?
#
loop_
_entity_poly.entity_id
_entity_poly.type
_entity_poly.pdbx_seq_one_letter_code
_entity_poly.pdbx_strand_id
1 'polypeptide(L)'
;MSTITIRLPLPQLNDVLRESKAHWAAYAGPKKKITRAIAMQAMAESMPRIYDAYNVDMLWYPPNGLVDPDNLAHGAKYILDALVLGGTLPGDGYKWVRSLNHEFCPPDKANPRVVVTVTPEQ
;
A
#
# COMPACT_ATOMS: atom_id res chain seq x y z
N MET A 1 -7.56 -2.94 15.81
CA MET A 1 -6.78 -3.69 14.82
C MET A 1 -7.70 -3.95 13.64
N SER A 2 -7.26 -3.59 12.44
CA SER A 2 -8.06 -3.66 11.21
C SER A 2 -7.19 -4.20 10.10
N THR A 3 -7.72 -5.10 9.26
CA THR A 3 -6.95 -5.77 8.22
C THR A 3 -7.65 -5.67 6.88
N ILE A 4 -6.89 -5.37 5.82
CA ILE A 4 -7.35 -5.36 4.43
C ILE A 4 -6.43 -6.23 3.57
N THR A 5 -7.00 -6.95 2.60
CA THR A 5 -6.22 -7.75 1.65
C THR A 5 -6.27 -7.14 0.25
N ILE A 6 -5.16 -6.55 -0.19
CA ILE A 6 -5.06 -5.88 -1.49
C ILE A 6 -4.53 -6.87 -2.51
N ARG A 7 -5.32 -7.16 -3.56
CA ARG A 7 -4.94 -8.07 -4.67
C ARG A 7 -4.63 -7.33 -5.97
N LEU A 8 -4.63 -6.00 -5.92
CA LEU A 8 -4.34 -5.17 -7.07
C LEU A 8 -2.84 -5.19 -7.37
N PRO A 9 -2.43 -5.26 -8.65
CA PRO A 9 -1.03 -5.11 -9.02
C PRO A 9 -0.57 -3.69 -8.65
N LEU A 10 0.45 -3.61 -7.79
CA LEU A 10 1.03 -2.33 -7.38
C LEU A 10 2.16 -1.93 -8.33
N PRO A 11 2.28 -0.65 -8.70
CA PRO A 11 3.35 -0.18 -9.57
C PRO A 11 4.71 -0.41 -8.92
N GLN A 12 5.65 -0.88 -9.72
CA GLN A 12 7.04 -1.05 -9.30
C GLN A 12 7.78 0.27 -9.39
N LEU A 13 8.68 0.53 -8.43
CA LEU A 13 9.53 1.72 -8.37
C LEU A 13 10.29 1.94 -9.69
N ASN A 14 10.82 0.87 -10.28
CA ASN A 14 11.57 0.94 -11.54
C ASN A 14 10.71 1.45 -12.70
N ASP A 15 9.44 1.05 -12.76
CA ASP A 15 8.50 1.52 -13.78
C ASP A 15 8.19 3.01 -13.57
N VAL A 16 8.00 3.42 -12.31
CA VAL A 16 7.79 4.84 -11.94
C VAL A 16 8.97 5.70 -12.37
N LEU A 17 10.19 5.27 -12.08
CA LEU A 17 11.40 6.00 -12.40
C LEU A 17 11.63 6.09 -13.91
N ARG A 18 11.33 5.02 -14.65
CA ARG A 18 11.42 4.99 -16.12
C ARG A 18 10.42 5.97 -16.74
N GLU A 19 9.16 5.94 -16.31
CA GLU A 19 8.10 6.83 -16.82
C GLU A 19 8.34 8.29 -16.44
N SER A 20 8.83 8.55 -15.22
CA SER A 20 9.12 9.91 -14.75
C SER A 20 10.28 10.55 -15.49
N LYS A 21 11.25 9.76 -15.98
CA LYS A 21 12.32 10.23 -16.88
C LYS A 21 11.80 10.62 -18.27
N ALA A 22 10.71 10.02 -18.73
CA ALA A 22 10.10 10.36 -20.02
C ALA A 22 9.28 11.65 -19.94
N HIS A 23 8.45 11.80 -18.90
CA HIS A 23 7.72 13.04 -18.64
C HIS A 23 7.28 13.11 -17.17
N TRP A 24 7.52 14.26 -16.52
CA TRP A 24 7.25 14.46 -15.08
C TRP A 24 5.80 14.15 -14.65
N ALA A 25 4.83 14.30 -15.57
CA ALA A 25 3.41 14.05 -15.31
C ALA A 25 2.90 12.66 -15.76
N ALA A 26 3.70 11.87 -16.49
CA ALA A 26 3.25 10.59 -17.06
C ALA A 26 2.76 9.62 -15.96
N TYR A 27 3.41 9.67 -14.81
CA TYR A 27 3.13 8.78 -13.69
C TYR A 27 1.91 9.20 -12.83
N ALA A 28 1.45 10.45 -12.94
CA ALA A 28 0.43 10.99 -12.04
C ALA A 28 -0.96 10.35 -12.26
N GLY A 29 -1.28 9.96 -13.49
CA GLY A 29 -2.55 9.33 -13.84
C GLY A 29 -2.68 7.89 -13.31
N PRO A 30 -1.77 6.96 -13.70
CA PRO A 30 -1.80 5.58 -13.23
C PRO A 30 -1.78 5.47 -11.71
N LYS A 31 -0.92 6.26 -11.04
CA LYS A 31 -0.86 6.33 -9.58
C LYS A 31 -2.24 6.63 -8.98
N LYS A 32 -2.93 7.69 -9.45
CA LYS A 32 -4.25 8.07 -8.92
C LYS A 32 -5.30 6.97 -9.10
N LYS A 33 -5.25 6.22 -10.20
CA LYS A 33 -6.20 5.14 -10.46
C LYS A 33 -6.05 4.01 -9.43
N ILE A 34 -4.83 3.58 -9.17
CA ILE A 34 -4.55 2.49 -8.22
C ILE A 34 -4.84 2.93 -6.79
N THR A 35 -4.39 4.13 -6.39
CA THR A 35 -4.69 4.69 -5.07
C THR A 35 -6.21 4.78 -4.82
N ARG A 36 -7.00 5.21 -5.81
CA ARG A 36 -8.47 5.23 -5.68
C ARG A 36 -9.09 3.84 -5.58
N ALA A 37 -8.59 2.88 -6.35
CA ALA A 37 -9.10 1.51 -6.31
C ALA A 37 -8.91 0.88 -4.92
N ILE A 38 -7.73 1.06 -4.32
CA ILE A 38 -7.46 0.60 -2.96
C ILE A 38 -8.35 1.33 -1.94
N ALA A 39 -8.52 2.65 -2.08
CA ALA A 39 -9.38 3.43 -1.19
C ALA A 39 -10.84 2.93 -1.22
N MET A 40 -11.38 2.69 -2.42
CA MET A 40 -12.73 2.14 -2.59
C MET A 40 -12.86 0.75 -1.99
N GLN A 41 -11.83 -0.09 -2.13
CA GLN A 41 -11.82 -1.42 -1.50
C GLN A 41 -11.87 -1.30 0.03
N ALA A 42 -11.05 -0.43 0.64
CA ALA A 42 -11.04 -0.23 2.08
C ALA A 42 -12.38 0.29 2.62
N MET A 43 -13.04 1.18 1.87
CA MET A 43 -14.39 1.64 2.18
C MET A 43 -15.41 0.51 2.09
N ALA A 44 -15.34 -0.31 1.03
CA ALA A 44 -16.25 -1.43 0.83
C ALA A 44 -16.10 -2.51 1.92
N GLU A 45 -14.88 -2.72 2.41
CA GLU A 45 -14.58 -3.61 3.54
C GLU A 45 -14.90 -2.98 4.91
N SER A 46 -15.44 -1.74 4.93
CA SER A 46 -15.83 -1.03 6.16
C SER A 46 -14.70 -0.92 7.18
N MET A 47 -13.47 -0.70 6.71
CA MET A 47 -12.31 -0.46 7.59
C MET A 47 -12.62 0.69 8.56
N PRO A 48 -12.49 0.49 9.87
CA PRO A 48 -12.80 1.52 10.85
C PRO A 48 -11.81 2.67 10.71
N ARG A 49 -12.30 3.89 10.96
CA ARG A 49 -11.47 5.08 10.97
C ARG A 49 -10.56 5.08 12.18
N ILE A 50 -9.30 5.43 11.95
CA ILE A 50 -8.29 5.64 12.98
C ILE A 50 -8.09 7.16 13.10
N TYR A 51 -8.05 7.66 14.33
CA TYR A 51 -7.88 9.09 14.61
C TYR A 51 -6.52 9.41 15.20
N ASP A 52 -5.92 8.43 15.88
CA ASP A 52 -4.63 8.55 16.54
C ASP A 52 -3.49 8.03 15.66
N ALA A 53 -2.27 8.10 16.19
CA ALA A 53 -1.13 7.45 15.57
C ALA A 53 -1.31 5.93 15.52
N TYR A 54 -0.59 5.26 14.64
CA TYR A 54 -0.82 3.86 14.34
C TYR A 54 0.44 3.13 13.87
N ASN A 55 0.36 1.81 13.99
CA ASN A 55 1.34 0.85 13.52
C ASN A 55 0.80 0.13 12.29
N VAL A 56 1.67 -0.19 11.35
CA VAL A 56 1.32 -0.87 10.10
C VAL A 56 2.20 -2.09 9.90
N ASP A 57 1.56 -3.24 9.70
CA ASP A 57 2.22 -4.49 9.33
C ASP A 57 1.76 -4.89 7.92
N MET A 58 2.72 -5.16 7.04
CA MET A 58 2.45 -5.54 5.65
C MET A 58 3.07 -6.90 5.32
N LEU A 59 2.23 -7.87 4.99
CA LEU A 59 2.63 -9.18 4.50
C LEU A 59 2.55 -9.22 2.98
N TRP A 60 3.69 -9.43 2.32
CA TRP A 60 3.82 -9.39 0.87
C TRP A 60 3.87 -10.79 0.28
N TYR A 61 2.90 -11.13 -0.56
CA TYR A 61 2.87 -12.37 -1.34
C TYR A 61 3.02 -12.05 -2.82
N PRO A 62 4.25 -12.04 -3.36
CA PRO A 62 4.48 -11.74 -4.77
C PRO A 62 4.11 -12.94 -5.65
N PRO A 63 3.79 -12.75 -6.94
CA PRO A 63 3.48 -13.86 -7.85
C PRO A 63 4.70 -14.73 -8.19
N ASN A 64 5.90 -14.20 -8.04
CA ASN A 64 7.19 -14.85 -8.30
C ASN A 64 8.31 -14.11 -7.52
N GLY A 65 9.52 -14.67 -7.50
CA GLY A 65 10.69 -14.06 -6.86
C GLY A 65 11.51 -13.13 -7.77
N LEU A 66 10.90 -12.53 -8.80
CA LEU A 66 11.61 -11.65 -9.74
C LEU A 66 11.66 -10.18 -9.28
N VAL A 67 10.84 -9.82 -8.30
CA VAL A 67 10.76 -8.46 -7.78
C VAL A 67 11.53 -8.41 -6.47
N ASP A 68 12.47 -7.49 -6.39
CA ASP A 68 13.26 -7.28 -5.18
C ASP A 68 12.37 -6.80 -4.01
N PRO A 69 12.68 -7.17 -2.76
CA PRO A 69 11.89 -6.80 -1.58
C PRO A 69 11.68 -5.29 -1.41
N ASP A 70 12.68 -4.46 -1.72
CA ASP A 70 12.59 -3.00 -1.65
C ASP A 70 11.60 -2.43 -2.67
N ASN A 71 11.60 -2.97 -3.88
CA ASN A 71 10.68 -2.62 -4.94
C ASN A 71 9.24 -3.08 -4.61
N LEU A 72 9.08 -4.25 -3.97
CA LEU A 72 7.78 -4.66 -3.40
C LEU A 72 7.33 -3.69 -2.30
N ALA A 73 8.19 -3.38 -1.34
CA ALA A 73 7.91 -2.47 -0.24
C ALA A 73 7.51 -1.06 -0.70
N HIS A 74 7.98 -0.60 -1.86
CA HIS A 74 7.54 0.66 -2.48
C HIS A 74 6.00 0.74 -2.64
N GLY A 75 5.34 -0.41 -2.78
CA GLY A 75 3.89 -0.54 -2.79
C GLY A 75 3.20 0.11 -1.58
N ALA A 76 3.86 0.14 -0.41
CA ALA A 76 3.33 0.71 0.83
C ALA A 76 2.88 2.16 0.66
N LYS A 77 3.60 2.94 -0.17
CA LYS A 77 3.25 4.34 -0.44
C LYS A 77 1.84 4.47 -1.02
N TYR A 78 1.48 3.60 -1.97
CA TYR A 78 0.16 3.64 -2.62
C TYR A 78 -0.94 3.21 -1.66
N ILE A 79 -0.64 2.24 -0.80
CA ILE A 79 -1.55 1.72 0.22
C ILE A 79 -1.85 2.81 1.25
N LEU A 80 -0.81 3.43 1.81
CA LEU A 80 -0.97 4.51 2.79
C LEU A 80 -1.68 5.73 2.19
N ASP A 81 -1.24 6.20 1.01
CA ASP A 81 -1.91 7.28 0.27
C ASP A 81 -3.42 6.97 0.06
N ALA A 82 -3.75 5.71 -0.24
CA ALA A 82 -5.11 5.26 -0.49
C ALA A 82 -5.96 5.21 0.79
N LEU A 83 -5.41 4.72 1.89
CA LEU A 83 -6.12 4.64 3.16
C LEU A 83 -6.33 6.03 3.78
N VAL A 84 -5.42 6.98 3.55
CA VAL A 84 -5.62 8.40 3.88
C VAL A 84 -6.70 9.01 2.99
N LEU A 85 -6.62 8.80 1.67
CA LEU A 85 -7.65 9.25 0.73
C LEU A 85 -9.04 8.68 1.06
N GLY A 86 -9.07 7.43 1.53
CA GLY A 86 -10.27 6.73 1.97
C GLY A 86 -10.83 7.20 3.31
N GLY A 87 -10.09 8.04 4.05
CA GLY A 87 -10.47 8.50 5.38
C GLY A 87 -10.34 7.43 6.48
N THR A 88 -9.69 6.29 6.19
CA THR A 88 -9.36 5.26 7.17
C THR A 88 -8.24 5.74 8.09
N LEU A 89 -7.24 6.44 7.54
CA LEU A 89 -6.09 6.96 8.29
C LEU A 89 -6.12 8.49 8.35
N PRO A 90 -5.65 9.11 9.45
CA PRO A 90 -5.63 10.57 9.61
C PRO A 90 -4.50 11.25 8.80
N GLY A 91 -3.49 10.48 8.36
CA GLY A 91 -2.36 10.91 7.53
C GLY A 91 -1.25 9.85 7.54
N ASP A 92 -0.30 9.92 6.61
CA ASP A 92 0.79 8.93 6.42
C ASP A 92 2.18 9.43 6.85
N GLY A 93 2.27 10.66 7.34
CA GLY A 93 3.52 11.26 7.81
C GLY A 93 3.98 10.77 9.19
N TYR A 94 5.19 11.18 9.57
CA TYR A 94 5.85 10.80 10.83
C TYR A 94 5.03 11.15 12.10
N LYS A 95 4.14 12.14 12.01
CA LYS A 95 3.18 12.46 13.08
C LYS A 95 2.32 11.25 13.47
N TRP A 96 1.92 10.44 12.48
CA TRP A 96 0.91 9.40 12.61
C TRP A 96 1.50 7.99 12.58
N VAL A 97 2.47 7.72 11.70
CA VAL A 97 3.04 6.38 11.54
C VAL A 97 4.11 6.12 12.59
N ARG A 98 3.87 5.16 13.49
CA ARG A 98 4.82 4.75 14.54
C ARG A 98 5.74 3.62 14.12
N SER A 99 5.20 2.66 13.39
CA SER A 99 5.95 1.58 12.78
C SER A 99 5.38 1.23 11.42
N LEU A 100 6.26 0.80 10.52
CA LEU A 100 5.94 0.30 9.20
C LEU A 100 6.79 -0.95 8.97
N ASN A 101 6.19 -2.10 9.24
CA ASN A 101 6.86 -3.39 9.16
C ASN A 101 6.52 -4.08 7.83
N HIS A 102 7.54 -4.68 7.23
CA HIS A 102 7.42 -5.44 5.99
C HIS A 102 7.88 -6.86 6.21
N GLU A 103 7.01 -7.82 5.90
CA GLU A 103 7.33 -9.24 5.87
C GLU A 103 7.14 -9.77 4.46
N PHE A 104 8.17 -10.40 3.91
CA PHE A 104 8.15 -10.96 2.57
C PHE A 104 7.92 -12.46 2.64
N CYS A 105 6.72 -12.88 2.29
CA CYS A 105 6.32 -14.27 2.31
C CYS A 105 6.80 -15.01 1.04
N PRO A 106 6.82 -16.35 1.05
CA PRO A 106 7.08 -17.13 -0.16
C PRO A 106 6.13 -16.72 -1.31
N PRO A 107 6.60 -16.73 -2.57
CA PRO A 107 5.77 -16.35 -3.70
C PRO A 107 4.50 -17.20 -3.84
N ASP A 108 3.37 -16.56 -4.12
CA ASP A 108 2.07 -17.16 -4.36
C ASP A 108 1.57 -16.73 -5.74
N LYS A 109 1.86 -17.56 -6.74
CA LYS A 109 1.46 -17.31 -8.14
C LYS A 109 -0.07 -17.33 -8.32
N ALA A 110 -0.78 -18.12 -7.52
CA ALA A 110 -2.22 -18.31 -7.67
C ALA A 110 -3.01 -17.13 -7.07
N ASN A 111 -2.49 -16.51 -6.02
CA ASN A 111 -3.15 -15.43 -5.30
C ASN A 111 -2.16 -14.38 -4.78
N PRO A 112 -1.51 -13.61 -5.68
CA PRO A 112 -0.62 -12.53 -5.29
C PRO A 112 -1.41 -11.44 -4.56
N ARG A 113 -0.90 -11.00 -3.42
CA ARG A 113 -1.60 -10.08 -2.53
C ARG A 113 -0.67 -9.39 -1.54
N VAL A 114 -1.18 -8.33 -0.95
CA VAL A 114 -0.61 -7.70 0.24
C VAL A 114 -1.67 -7.72 1.33
N VAL A 115 -1.35 -8.29 2.48
CA VAL A 115 -2.21 -8.21 3.67
C VAL A 115 -1.68 -7.07 4.52
N VAL A 116 -2.53 -6.08 4.77
CA VAL A 116 -2.16 -4.87 5.51
C VAL A 116 -2.96 -4.85 6.78
N THR A 117 -2.29 -4.84 7.91
CA THR A 117 -2.89 -4.69 9.22
C THR A 117 -2.52 -3.33 9.80
N VAL A 118 -3.52 -2.61 10.29
CA VAL A 118 -3.33 -1.34 10.98
C VAL A 118 -3.83 -1.43 12.41
N THR A 119 -3.00 -0.98 13.34
CA THR A 119 -3.28 -0.99 14.78
C THR A 119 -3.10 0.41 15.36
N PRO A 120 -4.16 1.04 15.91
CA PRO A 120 -4.04 2.30 16.63
C PRO A 120 -3.05 2.20 17.79
N GLU A 121 -2.31 3.27 18.03
CA GLU A 121 -1.55 3.50 19.27
C GLU A 121 -2.56 3.63 20.42
N GLN A 122 -2.36 2.87 21.51
CA GLN A 122 -3.21 2.92 22.71
C GLN A 122 -2.84 4.11 23.59
#